data_AF-E4YN65-F1
#
_entry.id   AF-E4YN65-F1
#
_cell.length_a   1.000
_cell.length_b   1.000
_cell.length_c   1.000
_cell.angle_alpha   90.00
_cell.angle_beta   90.00
_cell.angle_gamma   90.00
#
_symmetry.space_group_name_H-M   'P 1'
#
loop_
_entity.id
_entity.type
_entity.pdbx_description
1 polymer ?
#
loop_
_entity_poly.entity_id
_entity_poly.type
_entity_poly.pdbx_seq_one_letter_code
_entity_poly.pdbx_strand_id
1 'polypeptide(L)'
;MYDLQIRGTVPQYLHNRKRELQMSKEEEYARTHPDPMCPPGHALLPEAQRRETLEKLQAAIADYEAQLATLPVRQCDSLAYKHRKENLEREIYELDEAIKTFSKRKVYVQQ
;
A
#
# COMPACT_ATOMS: atom_id res chain seq x y z
N MET A 1 -16.47 -42.23 23.07
CA MET A 1 -17.79 -41.60 23.29
C MET A 1 -18.30 -41.17 21.93
N TYR A 2 -19.27 -41.90 21.36
CA TYR A 2 -19.87 -41.52 20.08
C TYR A 2 -20.87 -40.38 20.33
N ASP A 3 -20.74 -39.30 19.56
CA ASP A 3 -21.69 -38.20 19.55
C ASP A 3 -23.11 -38.75 19.35
N LEU A 4 -23.98 -38.50 20.33
CA LEU A 4 -25.41 -38.76 20.22
C LEU A 4 -25.98 -37.82 19.16
N GLN A 5 -26.07 -38.30 17.92
CA GLN A 5 -26.58 -37.54 16.79
C GLN A 5 -28.05 -37.21 17.02
N ILE A 6 -28.30 -35.99 17.50
CA ILE A 6 -29.65 -35.43 17.68
C ILE A 6 -30.31 -35.35 16.30
N ARG A 7 -31.47 -35.98 16.16
CA ARG A 7 -32.21 -36.00 14.90
C ARG A 7 -32.55 -34.58 14.49
N GLY A 8 -32.18 -34.19 13.26
CA GLY A 8 -32.38 -32.84 12.73
C GLY A 8 -31.15 -31.93 12.82
N THR A 9 -30.08 -32.33 13.51
CA THR A 9 -28.82 -31.57 13.54
C THR A 9 -27.87 -32.06 12.44
N VAL A 10 -27.26 -31.11 11.73
CA VAL A 10 -26.27 -31.40 10.69
C VAL A 10 -24.96 -31.87 11.36
N PRO A 11 -24.39 -33.02 10.98
CA PRO A 11 -23.11 -33.48 11.50
C PRO A 11 -21.94 -32.50 11.31
N GLN A 12 -21.00 -32.49 12.25
CA GLN A 12 -19.84 -31.57 12.23
C GLN A 12 -19.00 -31.68 10.95
N TYR A 13 -18.84 -32.89 10.40
CA TYR A 13 -18.06 -33.09 9.18
C TYR A 13 -18.64 -32.36 7.96
N LEU A 14 -19.96 -32.20 7.88
CA LEU A 14 -20.61 -31.46 6.80
C LEU A 14 -20.37 -29.95 6.93
N HIS A 15 -20.32 -29.42 8.16
CA HIS A 15 -19.93 -28.03 8.40
C HIS A 15 -18.47 -27.77 8.01
N ASN A 16 -17.57 -28.69 8.37
CA ASN A 16 -16.16 -28.61 7.99
C ASN A 16 -16.01 -28.65 6.47
N ARG A 17 -16.68 -29.60 5.80
CA ARG A 17 -16.64 -29.74 4.35
C ARG A 17 -17.24 -28.54 3.62
N LYS A 18 -18.29 -27.92 4.16
CA LYS A 18 -18.84 -26.67 3.60
C LYS A 18 -17.82 -25.53 3.68
N ARG A 19 -17.09 -25.40 4.80
CA ARG A 19 -16.02 -24.39 4.94
C ARG A 19 -14.88 -24.64 3.96
N GLU A 20 -14.43 -25.89 3.82
CA GLU A 20 -13.38 -26.25 2.85
C GLU A 20 -13.80 -25.92 1.41
N LEU A 21 -15.02 -26.29 1.01
CA LEU A 21 -15.55 -25.97 -0.32
C LEU A 21 -15.69 -24.46 -0.53
N GLN A 22 -16.06 -23.71 0.50
CA GLN A 22 -16.16 -22.26 0.41
C GLN A 22 -14.78 -21.60 0.24
N MET A 23 -13.79 -22.02 1.02
CA MET A 23 -12.41 -21.55 0.91
C MET A 23 -11.83 -21.84 -0.49
N SER A 24 -11.97 -23.07 -0.97
CA SER A 24 -11.51 -23.46 -2.31
C SER A 24 -12.18 -22.65 -3.43
N LYS A 25 -13.49 -22.36 -3.31
CA LYS A 25 -14.21 -21.52 -4.28
C LYS A 25 -13.76 -20.07 -4.23
N GLU A 26 -13.53 -19.51 -3.05
CA GLU A 26 -13.00 -18.15 -2.89
C GLU A 26 -11.60 -18.03 -3.48
N GLU A 27 -10.74 -19.04 -3.31
CA GLU A 27 -9.42 -19.12 -3.94
C GLU A 27 -9.49 -19.21 -5.47
N GLU A 28 -10.36 -20.08 -6.01
CA GLU A 28 -10.57 -20.19 -7.46
C GLU A 28 -11.16 -18.90 -8.05
N TYR A 29 -12.11 -18.27 -7.36
CA TYR A 29 -12.68 -17.00 -7.77
C TYR A 29 -11.63 -15.88 -7.79
N ALA A 30 -10.79 -15.79 -6.75
CA ALA A 30 -9.71 -14.80 -6.70
C ALA A 30 -8.67 -14.99 -7.81
N ARG A 31 -8.42 -16.23 -8.26
CA ARG A 31 -7.53 -16.53 -9.40
C ARG A 31 -8.15 -16.19 -10.75
N THR A 32 -9.44 -16.45 -10.90
CA THR A 32 -10.15 -16.34 -12.18
C THR A 32 -10.73 -14.94 -12.43
N HIS A 33 -11.02 -14.20 -11.36
CA HIS A 33 -11.58 -12.86 -11.41
C HIS A 33 -10.58 -11.88 -10.76
N PRO A 34 -9.50 -11.51 -11.47
CA PRO A 34 -8.65 -10.42 -11.02
C PRO A 34 -9.49 -9.16 -10.83
N ASP A 35 -9.09 -8.30 -9.88
CA ASP A 35 -9.83 -7.08 -9.55
C ASP A 35 -10.11 -6.30 -10.87
N PRO A 36 -11.37 -6.01 -11.22
CA PRO A 36 -11.70 -5.34 -12.48
C PRO A 36 -11.09 -3.94 -12.58
N MET A 37 -10.65 -3.37 -11.46
CA MET A 37 -9.94 -2.10 -11.38
C MET A 37 -8.42 -2.23 -11.59
N CYS A 38 -7.87 -3.45 -11.60
CA CYS A 38 -6.44 -3.69 -11.81
C CYS A 38 -6.10 -3.52 -13.30
N PRO A 39 -5.26 -2.54 -13.66
CA PRO A 39 -4.83 -2.37 -15.05
C PRO A 39 -4.01 -3.57 -15.53
N PRO A 40 -4.00 -3.86 -16.85
CA PRO A 40 -3.22 -4.96 -17.41
C PRO A 40 -1.72 -4.75 -17.16
N GLY A 41 -1.00 -5.84 -16.89
CA GLY A 41 0.43 -5.79 -16.58
C GLY A 41 0.79 -5.20 -15.21
N HIS A 42 -0.19 -4.98 -14.34
CA HIS A 42 0.04 -4.54 -12.96
C HIS A 42 -0.33 -5.61 -11.95
N ALA A 43 0.32 -5.55 -10.79
CA ALA A 43 0.01 -6.38 -9.63
C ALA A 43 -0.28 -5.52 -8.40
N LEU A 44 -1.10 -6.03 -7.49
CA LEU A 44 -1.39 -5.37 -6.22
C LEU A 44 -0.12 -5.39 -5.34
N LEU A 45 0.30 -4.22 -4.87
CA LEU A 45 1.43 -4.09 -3.95
C LEU A 45 1.05 -4.67 -2.58
N PRO A 46 1.84 -5.63 -2.02
CA PRO A 46 1.60 -6.16 -0.69
C PRO A 46 1.59 -5.07 0.38
N GLU A 47 0.74 -5.23 1.40
CA GLU A 47 0.56 -4.20 2.42
C GLU A 47 1.85 -3.90 3.20
N ALA A 48 2.65 -4.92 3.50
CA ALA A 48 3.94 -4.76 4.19
C ALA A 48 4.90 -3.88 3.38
N GLN A 49 5.04 -4.16 2.07
CA GLN A 49 5.87 -3.36 1.17
C GLN A 49 5.33 -1.93 1.02
N ARG A 50 4.00 -1.77 0.94
CA ARG A 50 3.36 -0.44 0.88
C ARG A 50 3.71 0.40 2.11
N ARG A 51 3.65 -0.19 3.32
CA ARG A 51 3.99 0.49 4.57
C ARG A 51 5.46 0.87 4.63
N GLU A 52 6.34 -0.05 4.25
CA GLU A 52 7.79 0.21 4.19
C GLU A 52 8.12 1.37 3.24
N THR A 53 7.52 1.40 2.04
CA THR A 53 7.69 2.50 1.09
C THR A 53 7.18 3.82 1.67
N LEU A 54 6.04 3.80 2.36
CA LEU A 54 5.46 5.00 2.97
C LEU A 54 6.38 5.57 4.06
N GLU A 55 6.95 4.73 4.92
CA GLU A 55 7.92 5.15 5.94
C GLU A 55 9.17 5.79 5.31
N LYS A 56 9.70 5.19 4.23
CA LYS A 56 10.84 5.75 3.49
C LYS A 56 10.54 7.12 2.88
N LEU A 57 9.36 7.29 2.29
CA LEU A 57 8.93 8.58 1.72
C LEU A 57 8.81 9.66 2.80
N GLN A 58 8.23 9.33 3.95
CA GLN A 58 8.11 10.26 5.07
C GLN A 58 9.47 10.66 5.64
N ALA A 59 10.38 9.71 5.79
CA ALA A 59 11.75 9.99 6.23
C ALA A 59 12.47 10.92 5.25
N ALA A 60 12.34 10.68 3.94
CA ALA A 60 12.92 11.53 2.91
C ALA A 60 12.40 12.98 2.98
N ILE A 61 11.08 13.17 3.17
CA ILE A 61 10.51 14.52 3.33
C ILE A 61 11.13 15.22 4.54
N ALA A 62 11.22 14.54 5.70
CA ALA A 62 11.82 15.12 6.90
C ALA A 62 13.29 15.54 6.66
N ASP A 63 14.05 14.75 5.91
CA ASP A 63 15.43 15.06 5.54
C ASP A 63 15.51 16.29 4.62
N TYR A 64 14.62 16.42 3.64
CA TYR A 64 14.57 17.59 2.75
C TYR A 64 14.07 18.85 3.47
N GLU A 65 13.11 18.74 4.38
CA GLU A 65 12.67 19.84 5.24
C GLU A 65 13.79 20.32 6.16
N ALA A 66 14.56 19.40 6.74
CA ALA A 66 15.75 19.74 7.52
C ALA A 66 16.78 20.49 6.66
N GLN A 67 17.04 20.02 5.43
CA GLN A 67 17.93 20.72 4.50
C GLN A 67 17.42 22.13 4.16
N LEU A 68 16.11 22.28 3.90
CA LEU A 68 15.48 23.55 3.63
C LEU A 68 15.63 24.52 4.82
N ALA A 69 15.42 24.02 6.05
CA ALA A 69 15.57 24.80 7.27
C ALA A 69 17.02 25.25 7.53
N THR A 70 18.02 24.47 7.10
CA THR A 70 19.44 24.84 7.23
C THR A 70 19.94 25.84 6.19
N LEU A 71 19.12 26.23 5.21
CA LEU A 71 19.56 27.16 4.17
C LEU A 71 19.93 28.55 4.73
N PRO A 72 21.06 29.13 4.30
CA PRO A 72 21.54 30.40 4.83
C PRO A 72 20.69 31.58 4.35
N VAL A 73 19.90 32.16 5.26
CA VAL A 73 18.98 33.28 4.99
C VAL A 73 19.68 34.50 4.40
N ARG A 74 20.94 34.76 4.76
CA ARG A 74 21.72 35.92 4.28
C ARG A 74 21.99 35.91 2.77
N GLN A 75 21.84 34.76 2.10
CA GLN A 75 22.17 34.58 0.68
C GLN A 75 20.91 34.51 -0.20
N CYS A 76 19.76 34.95 0.31
CA CYS A 76 18.45 34.79 -0.34
C CYS A 76 18.32 35.42 -1.73
N ASP A 77 19.11 36.46 -2.03
CA ASP A 77 19.07 37.15 -3.32
C ASP A 77 19.86 36.45 -4.41
N SER A 78 20.77 35.53 -4.05
CA SER A 78 21.58 34.77 -4.99
C SER A 78 20.72 33.84 -5.84
N LEU A 79 20.94 33.84 -7.16
CA LEU A 79 20.26 32.92 -8.09
C LEU A 79 20.49 31.45 -7.69
N ALA A 80 21.71 31.10 -7.26
CA ALA A 80 22.04 29.75 -6.83
C ALA A 80 21.26 29.33 -5.58
N TYR A 81 21.01 30.26 -4.65
CA TYR A 81 20.17 30.01 -3.48
C TYR A 81 18.73 29.73 -3.89
N LYS A 82 18.17 30.56 -4.78
CA LYS A 82 16.79 30.42 -5.27
C LYS A 82 16.58 29.07 -5.97
N HIS A 83 17.48 28.68 -6.87
CA HIS A 83 17.40 27.37 -7.53
C HIS A 83 17.55 26.20 -6.57
N ARG A 84 18.47 26.29 -5.59
CA ARG A 84 18.61 25.23 -4.59
C ARG A 84 17.35 25.08 -3.75
N LYS A 85 16.76 26.19 -3.31
CA LYS A 85 15.51 26.22 -2.57
C LYS A 85 14.36 25.63 -3.40
N GLU A 86 14.18 26.10 -4.63
CA GLU A 86 13.15 25.64 -5.56
C GLU A 86 13.27 24.14 -5.85
N ASN A 87 14.49 23.64 -6.03
CA ASN A 87 14.72 22.21 -6.20
C ASN A 87 14.27 21.42 -4.98
N LEU A 88 14.63 21.83 -3.75
CA LEU A 88 14.19 21.16 -2.52
C LEU A 88 12.66 21.18 -2.39
N GLU A 89 12.02 22.31 -2.66
CA GLU A 89 10.55 22.44 -2.63
C GLU A 89 9.87 21.54 -3.68
N ARG A 90 10.46 21.42 -4.87
CA ARG A 90 9.97 20.50 -5.92
C ARG A 90 10.08 19.03 -5.49
N GLU A 91 11.23 18.61 -4.96
CA GLU A 91 11.41 17.22 -4.48
C GLU A 91 10.41 16.89 -3.36
N ILE A 92 10.19 17.82 -2.42
CA ILE A 92 9.18 17.65 -1.36
C ILE A 92 7.79 17.49 -1.96
N TYR A 93 7.43 18.30 -2.97
CA TYR A 93 6.14 18.19 -3.66
C TYR A 93 5.96 16.84 -4.36
N GLU A 94 6.99 16.37 -5.07
CA GLU A 94 6.97 15.06 -5.74
C GLU A 94 6.80 13.90 -4.74
N LEU A 95 7.48 13.97 -3.60
CA LEU A 95 7.34 12.99 -2.52
C LEU A 95 5.95 13.03 -1.88
N ASP A 96 5.35 14.20 -1.70
CA ASP A 96 3.99 14.33 -1.16
C ASP A 96 2.94 13.70 -2.11
N GLU A 97 3.09 13.89 -3.43
CA GLU A 97 2.25 13.23 -4.43
C GLU A 97 2.43 11.70 -4.41
N ALA A 98 3.66 11.22 -4.21
CA ALA A 98 3.92 9.80 -4.00
C ALA A 98 3.22 9.29 -2.73
N ILE A 99 3.34 10.00 -1.59
CA ILE A 99 2.66 9.64 -0.34
C ILE A 99 1.14 9.60 -0.53
N LYS A 100 0.54 10.57 -1.22
CA LYS A 100 -0.89 10.55 -1.54
C LYS A 100 -1.27 9.28 -2.29
N THR A 101 -0.43 8.81 -3.21
CA THR A 101 -0.64 7.55 -3.93
C THR A 101 -0.51 6.33 -3.02
N PHE A 102 0.56 6.25 -2.22
CA PHE A 102 0.83 5.11 -1.32
C PHE A 102 -0.06 5.08 -0.07
N SER A 103 -0.73 6.19 0.27
CA SER A 103 -1.72 6.27 1.34
C SER A 103 -3.01 5.51 1.02
N LYS A 104 -3.28 5.25 -0.27
CA LYS A 104 -4.44 4.47 -0.71
C LYS A 104 -4.33 3.02 -0.23
N ARG A 105 -5.49 2.41 0.07
CA ARG A 105 -5.55 1.02 0.56
C ARG A 105 -5.03 0.00 -0.46
N LYS A 106 -5.29 0.24 -1.74
CA LYS A 106 -4.84 -0.61 -2.86
C LYS A 106 -3.96 0.22 -3.78
N VAL A 107 -2.74 -0.23 -4.00
CA VAL A 107 -1.78 0.37 -4.92
C VAL A 107 -1.35 -0.71 -5.89
N TYR A 108 -1.42 -0.42 -7.19
CA TYR A 108 -1.01 -1.34 -8.24
C TYR A 108 0.33 -0.87 -8.80
N VAL A 109 1.26 -1.80 -8.96
CA VAL A 109 2.60 -1.54 -9.51
C VAL A 109 2.77 -2.36 -10.78
N GLN A 110 3.35 -1.74 -11.80
CA GLN A 110 3.67 -2.40 -13.05
C GLN A 110 4.72 -3.51 -12.79
N GLN A 111 4.46 -4.70 -13.30
CA GLN A 111 5.38 -5.84 -13.25
C GLN A 111 6.42 -5.77 -14.38
#